data_AF-A0A9W9Y2C2-F1
#
_entry.id   AF-A0A9W9Y2C2-F1
#
_cell.length_a   1.000
_cell.length_b   1.000
_cell.length_c   1.000
_cell.angle_alpha   90.00
_cell.angle_beta   90.00
_cell.angle_gamma   90.00
#
_symmetry.space_group_name_H-M   'P 1'
#
loop_
_entity.id
_entity.type
_entity.pdbx_description
1 polymer ?
#
loop_
_entity_poly.entity_id
_entity_poly.type
_entity_poly.pdbx_seq_one_letter_code
_entity_poly.pdbx_strand_id
1 'polypeptide(L)'
;MEMEPLRRRRDVLKHLYQRVKDWESFFLSPVDLQSLGIQVFQVRISDDGIIQSHPCFFFLPYPERVLQKYPLDTLRIGADDAEDSNEGSPVPHAIMTTVAHVPANHADQSLTIHEVRAIMNMMIIRTSNRPFRKYPIHPLLVLSYMGGQHGRIIQALFDGENLVLQYSQLWSFEDENTAPVELFIRYNISRPVGLESLDMGPGPKDGTLPLDSVAGRHEGRPRSEMWAQ
;
A
#
# COMPACT_ATOMS: atom_id res chain seq x y z
N MET A 1 8.12 24.37 -13.48
CA MET A 1 8.95 23.26 -14.00
C MET A 1 8.62 21.90 -13.34
N GLU A 2 7.77 21.85 -12.31
CA GLU A 2 7.32 20.63 -11.58
C GLU A 2 6.32 19.73 -12.33
N MET A 3 5.85 20.12 -13.53
CA MET A 3 4.74 19.47 -14.21
C MET A 3 5.13 18.22 -15.01
N GLU A 4 6.41 18.08 -15.37
CA GLU A 4 6.88 17.03 -16.29
C GLU A 4 6.91 15.63 -15.65
N PRO A 5 7.43 15.44 -14.42
CA PRO A 5 7.42 14.12 -13.77
C PRO A 5 6.01 13.63 -13.47
N LEU A 6 5.11 14.53 -13.07
CA LEU A 6 3.71 14.22 -12.76
C LEU A 6 2.93 13.79 -14.00
N ARG A 7 3.15 14.46 -15.14
CA ARG A 7 2.57 14.07 -16.44
C ARG A 7 3.04 12.66 -16.81
N ARG A 8 4.34 12.40 -16.73
CA ARG A 8 4.93 11.09 -17.01
C ARG A 8 4.32 9.96 -16.18
N ARG A 9 4.21 10.12 -14.85
CA ARG A 9 3.59 9.10 -13.96
C ARG A 9 2.16 8.77 -14.37
N ARG A 10 1.36 9.81 -14.65
CA ARG A 10 -0.03 9.65 -15.06
C ARG A 10 -0.14 8.95 -16.41
N ASP A 11 0.75 9.28 -17.35
CA ASP A 11 0.75 8.69 -18.68
C ASP A 11 1.14 7.21 -18.66
N VAL A 12 2.10 6.82 -17.80
CA VAL A 12 2.43 5.41 -17.53
C VAL A 12 1.20 4.63 -17.06
N LEU A 13 0.52 5.12 -16.02
CA LEU A 13 -0.67 4.44 -15.48
C LEU A 13 -1.82 4.38 -16.50
N LYS A 14 -2.04 5.45 -17.28
CA LYS A 14 -3.08 5.48 -18.33
C LYS A 14 -2.78 4.49 -19.45
N HIS A 15 -1.53 4.42 -19.90
CA HIS A 15 -1.13 3.50 -20.94
C HIS A 15 -1.31 2.05 -20.48
N LEU A 16 -0.85 1.74 -19.26
CA LEU A 16 -1.08 0.44 -18.65
C LEU A 16 -2.57 0.14 -18.50
N TYR A 17 -3.38 1.12 -18.08
CA TYR A 17 -4.82 0.94 -17.91
C TYR A 17 -5.51 0.58 -19.21
N GLN A 18 -5.10 1.21 -20.31
CA GLN A 18 -5.66 0.90 -21.61
C GLN A 18 -5.32 -0.55 -22.04
N ARG A 19 -4.09 -1.01 -21.80
CA ARG A 19 -3.71 -2.41 -22.07
C ARG A 19 -4.52 -3.42 -21.24
N VAL A 20 -4.79 -3.11 -19.97
CA VAL A 20 -5.65 -3.95 -19.10
C VAL A 20 -7.13 -3.84 -19.50
N LYS A 21 -7.57 -2.68 -19.97
CA LYS A 21 -8.95 -2.48 -20.44
C LYS A 21 -9.27 -3.36 -21.65
N ASP A 22 -8.30 -3.53 -22.54
CA ASP A 22 -8.46 -4.31 -23.76
C ASP A 22 -8.21 -5.81 -23.54
N TRP A 23 -7.98 -6.24 -22.30
CA TRP A 23 -7.78 -7.65 -21.94
C TRP A 23 -9.10 -8.44 -21.97
N GLU A 24 -9.11 -9.60 -22.63
CA GLU A 24 -10.32 -10.39 -22.87
C GLU A 24 -10.69 -11.32 -21.71
N SER A 25 -9.71 -11.79 -20.94
CA SER A 25 -9.94 -12.71 -19.81
C SER A 25 -10.37 -11.99 -18.53
N PHE A 26 -11.25 -12.63 -17.76
CA PHE A 26 -11.61 -12.18 -16.41
C PHE A 26 -10.51 -12.39 -15.37
N PHE A 27 -9.58 -13.29 -15.66
CA PHE A 27 -8.48 -13.66 -14.77
C PHE A 27 -7.14 -13.38 -15.45
N LEU A 28 -6.24 -12.76 -14.69
CA LEU A 28 -4.88 -12.41 -15.07
C LEU A 28 -3.94 -13.26 -14.23
N SER A 29 -3.31 -14.23 -14.88
CA SER A 29 -2.26 -15.04 -14.24
C SER A 29 -1.03 -14.17 -13.92
N PRO A 30 -0.11 -14.64 -13.06
CA PRO A 30 1.14 -13.93 -12.80
C PRO A 30 1.94 -13.65 -14.08
N VAL A 31 1.90 -14.56 -15.04
CA VAL A 31 2.58 -14.41 -16.34
C VAL A 31 1.92 -13.31 -17.18
N ASP A 32 0.59 -13.25 -17.19
CA ASP A 32 -0.15 -12.19 -17.90
C ASP A 32 0.19 -10.81 -17.33
N LEU A 33 0.19 -10.67 -16.01
CA LEU A 33 0.54 -9.42 -15.31
C LEU A 33 1.99 -9.01 -15.60
N GLN A 34 2.93 -9.95 -15.57
CA GLN A 34 4.33 -9.68 -15.91
C GLN A 34 4.48 -9.24 -17.37
N SER A 35 3.73 -9.82 -18.32
CA SER A 35 3.72 -9.40 -19.73
C SER A 35 3.19 -7.97 -19.92
N LEU A 36 2.35 -7.51 -18.99
CA LEU A 36 1.86 -6.13 -18.91
C LEU A 36 2.88 -5.18 -18.27
N GLY A 37 3.98 -5.69 -17.70
CA GLY A 37 4.96 -4.91 -16.95
C GLY A 37 4.58 -4.69 -15.49
N ILE A 38 3.63 -5.46 -14.96
CA ILE A 38 3.22 -5.42 -13.56
C ILE A 38 4.05 -6.45 -12.79
N GLN A 39 4.73 -6.00 -11.74
CA GLN A 39 5.42 -6.91 -10.83
C GLN A 39 4.39 -7.52 -9.89
N VAL A 40 4.36 -8.84 -9.79
CA VAL A 40 3.33 -9.54 -9.03
C VAL A 40 3.94 -10.68 -8.21
N PHE A 41 3.54 -10.77 -6.94
CA PHE A 41 4.00 -11.78 -6.01
C PHE A 41 2.82 -12.31 -5.19
N GLN A 42 2.61 -13.63 -5.20
CA GLN A 42 1.74 -14.25 -4.20
C GLN A 42 2.52 -14.40 -2.90
N VAL A 43 1.92 -13.96 -1.79
CA VAL A 43 2.60 -13.84 -0.50
C VAL A 43 1.90 -14.67 0.55
N ARG A 44 2.70 -15.26 1.44
CA ARG A 44 2.17 -15.97 2.61
C ARG A 44 1.91 -14.96 3.73
N ILE A 45 0.86 -15.23 4.49
CA ILE A 45 0.55 -14.54 5.73
C ILE A 45 1.04 -15.45 6.86
N SER A 46 1.86 -14.92 7.78
CA SER A 46 2.27 -15.67 8.96
C SER A 46 1.13 -15.87 9.94
N ASP A 47 1.34 -16.75 10.92
CA ASP A 47 0.39 -17.04 11.99
C ASP A 47 -0.01 -15.79 12.80
N ASP A 48 0.85 -14.77 12.85
CA ASP A 48 0.56 -13.47 13.49
C ASP A 48 -0.28 -12.52 12.60
N GLY A 49 -0.63 -12.94 11.39
CA GLY A 49 -1.42 -12.18 10.43
C GLY A 49 -0.59 -11.23 9.55
N ILE A 50 0.75 -11.26 9.63
CA ILE A 50 1.60 -10.34 8.87
C ILE A 50 1.91 -10.90 7.48
N ILE A 51 1.77 -10.06 6.44
CA ILE A 51 2.23 -10.38 5.08
C ILE A 51 3.77 -10.39 5.06
N GLN A 52 4.37 -11.52 4.69
CA GLN A 52 5.81 -11.73 4.75
C GLN A 52 6.52 -11.39 3.42
N SER A 53 6.53 -10.13 2.99
CA SER A 53 7.17 -9.79 1.70
C SER A 53 7.71 -8.37 1.61
N HIS A 54 8.99 -8.25 1.24
CA HIS A 54 9.55 -7.00 0.73
C HIS A 54 9.16 -6.83 -0.75
N PRO A 55 8.93 -5.60 -1.26
CA PRO A 55 9.12 -4.30 -0.59
C PRO A 55 7.85 -3.71 0.06
N CYS A 56 6.67 -4.35 -0.01
CA CYS A 56 5.42 -3.74 0.47
C CYS A 56 5.15 -4.07 1.95
N PHE A 57 5.86 -3.37 2.84
CA PHE A 57 5.50 -3.27 4.26
C PHE A 57 4.94 -1.87 4.53
N PHE A 58 3.73 -1.60 4.02
CA PHE A 58 3.08 -0.29 4.20
C PHE A 58 1.88 -0.31 5.13
N PHE A 59 1.36 -1.49 5.44
CA PHE A 59 0.20 -1.70 6.31
C PHE A 59 0.54 -2.76 7.35
N LEU A 60 0.56 -2.35 8.62
CA LEU A 60 0.80 -3.26 9.74
C LEU A 60 -0.54 -3.56 10.42
N PRO A 61 -1.06 -4.80 10.34
CA PRO A 61 -2.31 -5.14 11.00
C PRO A 61 -2.14 -5.03 12.51
N TYR A 62 -3.19 -4.61 13.21
CA TYR A 62 -3.17 -4.63 14.67
C TYR A 62 -3.03 -6.08 15.19
N PRO A 63 -2.41 -6.32 16.36
CA PRO A 63 -2.42 -7.65 16.97
C PRO A 63 -3.85 -8.09 17.33
N GLU A 64 -4.13 -9.40 17.29
CA GLU A 64 -5.46 -9.97 17.55
C GLU A 64 -6.09 -9.51 18.88
N ARG A 65 -5.28 -9.36 19.92
CA ARG A 65 -5.70 -8.83 21.25
C ARG A 65 -6.42 -7.47 21.19
N VAL A 66 -6.25 -6.68 20.13
CA VAL A 66 -6.98 -5.41 19.95
C VAL A 66 -8.48 -5.67 19.79
N LEU A 67 -8.86 -6.73 19.07
CA LEU A 67 -10.27 -7.11 18.89
C LEU A 67 -10.87 -7.67 20.18
N GLN A 68 -10.08 -8.33 21.02
CA GLN A 68 -10.53 -8.79 22.34
C GLN A 68 -10.88 -7.63 23.27
N LYS A 69 -10.14 -6.50 23.15
CA LYS A 69 -10.42 -5.29 23.92
C LYS A 69 -11.65 -4.53 23.42
N TYR A 70 -11.93 -4.61 22.13
CA TYR A 70 -13.06 -3.95 21.47
C TYR A 70 -13.83 -4.98 20.63
N PRO A 71 -14.63 -5.84 21.28
CA PRO A 71 -15.36 -6.89 20.58
C PRO A 71 -16.28 -6.26 19.54
N LEU A 72 -16.12 -6.71 18.29
CA LEU A 72 -16.88 -6.19 17.17
C LEU A 72 -18.25 -6.87 17.16
N ASP A 73 -19.30 -6.05 17.22
CA ASP A 73 -20.65 -6.50 16.95
C ASP A 73 -20.80 -6.62 15.42
N THR A 74 -20.62 -7.84 14.90
CA THR A 74 -20.53 -8.15 13.46
C THR A 74 -21.77 -7.75 12.65
N LEU A 75 -22.88 -7.42 13.33
CA LEU A 75 -24.13 -6.96 12.74
C LEU A 75 -24.12 -5.49 12.28
N ARG A 76 -23.02 -4.74 12.47
CA ARG A 76 -22.96 -3.29 12.22
C ARG A 76 -21.81 -2.79 11.35
N ILE A 77 -21.07 -3.66 10.67
CA ILE A 77 -19.96 -3.23 9.80
C ILE A 77 -20.53 -2.68 8.48
N GLY A 78 -21.00 -1.43 8.52
CA GLY A 78 -21.23 -0.61 7.33
C GLY A 78 -19.90 -0.12 6.76
N ALA A 79 -19.86 0.09 5.45
CA ALA A 79 -18.70 0.64 4.74
C ALA A 79 -18.52 2.12 5.09
N ASP A 80 -17.93 2.39 6.24
CA ASP A 80 -17.47 3.73 6.58
C ASP A 80 -16.06 3.91 6.01
N ASP A 81 -15.97 4.70 4.93
CA ASP A 81 -14.72 5.20 4.39
C ASP A 81 -14.04 6.11 5.43
N ALA A 82 -13.30 5.52 6.35
CA ALA A 82 -12.51 6.25 7.33
C ALA A 82 -11.28 6.88 6.66
N GLU A 83 -11.48 7.97 5.92
CA GLU A 83 -10.41 8.93 5.68
C GLU A 83 -10.18 9.73 6.97
N ASP A 84 -9.40 9.17 7.90
CA ASP A 84 -8.89 9.90 9.07
C ASP A 84 -7.88 10.96 8.60
N SER A 85 -8.44 12.08 8.12
CA SER A 85 -7.73 13.24 7.63
C SER A 85 -7.24 14.04 8.82
N ASN A 86 -6.13 13.61 9.43
CA ASN A 86 -5.38 14.47 10.33
C ASN A 86 -4.91 15.69 9.51
N GLU A 87 -5.47 16.86 9.81
CA GLU A 87 -5.52 18.08 8.99
C GLU A 87 -4.13 18.73 8.73
N GLY A 88 -3.03 18.12 9.22
CA GLY A 88 -1.66 18.66 9.14
C GLY A 88 -0.78 18.16 8.00
N SER A 89 -0.99 16.95 7.46
CA SER A 89 -0.31 16.44 6.24
C SER A 89 -0.87 15.06 5.88
N PRO A 90 -1.61 14.89 4.77
CA PRO A 90 -2.20 13.60 4.44
C PRO A 90 -1.11 12.59 4.05
N VAL A 91 -1.06 11.42 4.71
CA VAL A 91 -0.15 10.33 4.32
C VAL A 91 -0.64 9.66 3.03
N PRO A 92 0.24 9.16 2.15
CA PRO A 92 -0.18 8.64 0.85
C PRO A 92 -0.74 7.21 0.91
N HIS A 93 -0.87 6.61 2.09
CA HIS A 93 -1.57 5.34 2.29
C HIS A 93 -3.06 5.49 1.99
N ALA A 94 -3.63 4.43 1.42
CA ALA A 94 -5.07 4.30 1.22
C ALA A 94 -5.49 2.84 1.46
N ILE A 95 -6.68 2.65 2.00
CA ILE A 95 -7.33 1.34 2.11
C ILE A 95 -8.59 1.39 1.24
N MET A 96 -8.82 0.36 0.46
CA MET A 96 -10.00 0.21 -0.39
C MET A 96 -10.62 -1.16 -0.19
N THR A 97 -11.95 -1.22 -0.25
CA THR A 97 -12.69 -2.48 -0.34
C THR A 97 -13.26 -2.62 -1.75
N THR A 98 -13.12 -3.80 -2.35
CA THR A 98 -13.72 -4.11 -3.66
C THR A 98 -14.62 -5.32 -3.55
N VAL A 99 -15.82 -5.25 -4.15
CA VAL A 99 -16.74 -6.38 -4.26
C VAL A 99 -17.03 -6.61 -5.73
N ALA A 100 -16.80 -7.83 -6.20
CA ALA A 100 -17.05 -8.21 -7.60
C ALA A 100 -17.87 -9.50 -7.68
N HIS A 101 -18.95 -9.48 -8.46
CA HIS A 101 -19.76 -10.68 -8.73
C HIS A 101 -19.11 -11.56 -9.84
N VAL A 102 -17.86 -11.94 -9.63
CA VAL A 102 -17.09 -12.82 -10.51
C VAL A 102 -16.85 -14.15 -9.78
N PRO A 103 -16.90 -15.30 -10.47
CA PRO A 103 -16.57 -16.59 -9.85
C PRO A 103 -15.19 -16.60 -9.20
N ALA A 104 -15.07 -17.28 -8.06
CA ALA A 104 -13.81 -17.45 -7.32
C ALA A 104 -12.90 -18.56 -7.88
N ASN A 105 -13.44 -19.43 -8.74
CA ASN A 105 -12.85 -20.69 -9.18
C ASN A 105 -11.41 -20.62 -9.75
N HIS A 106 -11.04 -19.53 -10.43
CA HIS A 106 -9.69 -19.35 -10.99
C HIS A 106 -8.87 -18.29 -10.25
N ALA A 107 -9.45 -17.67 -9.21
CA ALA A 107 -8.79 -16.59 -8.51
C ALA A 107 -7.64 -17.10 -7.64
N ASP A 108 -7.63 -18.34 -7.14
CA ASP A 108 -6.57 -18.81 -6.22
C ASP A 108 -5.13 -18.62 -6.73
N GLN A 109 -4.95 -18.68 -8.05
CA GLN A 109 -3.66 -18.56 -8.72
C GLN A 109 -3.54 -17.31 -9.61
N SER A 110 -4.58 -16.47 -9.66
CA SER A 110 -4.68 -15.32 -10.56
C SER A 110 -5.35 -14.13 -9.88
N LEU A 111 -5.11 -12.92 -10.37
CA LEU A 111 -5.94 -11.76 -9.98
C LEU A 111 -7.09 -11.62 -10.97
N THR A 112 -8.24 -11.19 -10.48
CA THR A 112 -9.34 -10.81 -11.37
C THR A 112 -9.01 -9.49 -12.06
N ILE A 113 -9.53 -9.31 -13.27
CA ILE A 113 -9.41 -8.05 -14.01
C ILE A 113 -10.05 -6.88 -13.25
N HIS A 114 -11.04 -7.15 -12.40
CA HIS A 114 -11.73 -6.15 -11.59
C HIS A 114 -10.83 -5.62 -10.47
N GLU A 115 -10.10 -6.50 -9.78
CA GLU A 115 -9.10 -6.12 -8.78
C GLU A 115 -8.03 -5.22 -9.39
N VAL A 116 -7.46 -5.64 -10.52
CA VAL A 116 -6.39 -4.90 -11.20
C VAL A 116 -6.89 -3.55 -11.69
N ARG A 117 -8.08 -3.49 -12.32
CA ARG A 117 -8.67 -2.21 -12.77
C ARG A 117 -8.98 -1.28 -11.60
N ALA A 118 -9.51 -1.80 -10.49
CA ALA A 118 -9.80 -0.99 -9.30
C ALA A 118 -8.52 -0.37 -8.72
N ILE A 119 -7.46 -1.17 -8.56
CA ILE A 119 -6.15 -0.70 -8.10
C ILE A 119 -5.62 0.41 -9.03
N MET A 120 -5.66 0.19 -10.34
CA MET A 120 -5.13 1.16 -11.30
C MET A 120 -5.94 2.47 -11.32
N ASN A 121 -7.27 2.38 -11.27
CA ASN A 121 -8.12 3.56 -11.18
C ASN A 121 -7.80 4.38 -9.92
N MET A 122 -7.64 3.72 -8.77
CA MET A 122 -7.21 4.37 -7.55
C MET A 122 -5.83 5.02 -7.70
N MET A 123 -4.84 4.33 -8.27
CA MET A 123 -3.51 4.90 -8.49
C MET A 123 -3.55 6.12 -9.42
N ILE A 124 -4.37 6.10 -10.49
CA ILE A 124 -4.55 7.25 -11.40
C ILE A 124 -5.14 8.44 -10.65
N ILE A 125 -6.17 8.23 -9.83
CA ILE A 125 -6.82 9.28 -9.02
C ILE A 125 -5.80 9.86 -8.03
N ARG A 126 -5.12 9.00 -7.27
CA ARG A 126 -4.16 9.37 -6.21
C ARG A 126 -2.97 10.15 -6.76
N THR A 127 -2.33 9.65 -7.81
CA THR A 127 -1.18 10.32 -8.46
C THR A 127 -1.59 11.62 -9.14
N SER A 128 -2.86 11.78 -9.53
CA SER A 128 -3.38 13.01 -10.14
C SER A 128 -3.87 14.04 -9.12
N ASN A 129 -4.16 13.66 -7.87
CA ASN A 129 -4.77 14.53 -6.87
C ASN A 129 -3.72 15.37 -6.09
N ARG A 130 -3.95 16.68 -5.96
CA ARG A 130 -2.98 17.67 -5.46
C ARG A 130 -2.32 17.31 -4.11
N PRO A 131 -3.04 16.93 -3.04
CA PRO A 131 -2.42 16.58 -1.75
C PRO A 131 -1.40 15.44 -1.84
N PHE A 132 -1.55 14.54 -2.83
CA PHE A 132 -0.74 13.33 -2.90
C PHE A 132 0.38 13.38 -3.93
N ARG A 133 0.34 14.32 -4.89
CA ARG A 133 1.36 14.48 -5.96
C ARG A 133 2.80 14.58 -5.46
N LYS A 134 2.99 15.18 -4.29
CA LYS A 134 4.30 15.35 -3.67
C LYS A 134 4.94 14.02 -3.26
N TYR A 135 4.14 12.97 -3.05
CA TYR A 135 4.67 11.68 -2.63
C TYR A 135 5.22 10.91 -3.85
N PRO A 136 6.43 10.33 -3.73
CA PRO A 136 6.99 9.49 -4.78
C PRO A 136 6.32 8.12 -4.86
N ILE A 137 5.76 7.67 -3.73
CA ILE A 137 5.23 6.33 -3.55
C ILE A 137 3.78 6.42 -3.08
N HIS A 138 2.92 5.59 -3.66
CA HIS A 138 1.50 5.50 -3.30
C HIS A 138 1.14 4.07 -2.86
N PRO A 139 1.16 3.78 -1.55
CA PRO A 139 0.70 2.49 -1.02
C PRO A 139 -0.82 2.38 -1.01
N LEU A 140 -1.33 1.22 -1.42
CA LEU A 140 -2.75 0.90 -1.42
C LEU A 140 -2.96 -0.51 -0.86
N LEU A 141 -3.79 -0.63 0.17
CA LEU A 141 -4.31 -1.90 0.65
C LEU A 141 -5.69 -2.13 0.04
N VAL A 142 -5.93 -3.33 -0.50
CA VAL A 142 -7.23 -3.73 -1.04
C VAL A 142 -7.72 -4.96 -0.30
N LEU A 143 -8.91 -4.85 0.29
CA LEU A 143 -9.70 -5.98 0.75
C LEU A 143 -10.66 -6.36 -0.37
N SER A 144 -10.32 -7.43 -1.08
CA SER A 144 -11.03 -7.85 -2.29
C SER A 144 -11.96 -9.00 -1.98
N TYR A 145 -13.24 -8.85 -2.29
CA TYR A 145 -14.29 -9.84 -2.12
C TYR A 145 -14.89 -10.23 -3.47
N MET A 146 -15.07 -11.53 -3.70
CA MET A 146 -15.60 -12.08 -4.95
C MET A 146 -16.34 -13.40 -4.71
N GLY A 147 -17.05 -13.89 -5.74
CA GLY A 147 -17.70 -15.21 -5.70
C GLY A 147 -18.73 -15.40 -4.58
N GLY A 148 -19.29 -14.31 -4.04
CA GLY A 148 -20.29 -14.32 -2.96
C GLY A 148 -19.71 -14.46 -1.55
N GLN A 149 -18.73 -15.33 -1.34
CA GLN A 149 -18.17 -15.64 -0.01
C GLN A 149 -16.66 -15.92 -0.06
N HIS A 150 -15.93 -15.30 -0.99
CA HIS A 150 -14.48 -15.43 -1.06
C HIS A 150 -13.80 -14.07 -1.00
N GLY A 151 -12.58 -14.01 -0.47
CA GLY A 151 -11.82 -12.77 -0.48
C GLY A 151 -10.32 -12.95 -0.29
N ARG A 152 -9.57 -11.89 -0.60
CA ARG A 152 -8.11 -11.82 -0.39
C ARG A 152 -7.67 -10.41 -0.03
N ILE A 153 -6.44 -10.32 0.47
CA ILE A 153 -5.78 -9.05 0.77
C ILE A 153 -4.74 -8.79 -0.31
N ILE A 154 -4.74 -7.59 -0.88
CA ILE A 154 -3.77 -7.14 -1.88
C ILE A 154 -3.08 -5.89 -1.37
N GLN A 155 -1.76 -5.88 -1.35
CA GLN A 155 -0.96 -4.66 -1.23
C GLN A 155 -0.45 -4.25 -2.59
N ALA A 156 -0.79 -3.03 -3.01
CA ALA A 156 -0.34 -2.43 -4.24
C ALA A 156 0.56 -1.23 -3.95
N LEU A 157 1.56 -1.05 -4.82
CA LEU A 157 2.52 0.04 -4.76
C LEU A 157 2.73 0.60 -6.15
N PHE A 158 2.71 1.92 -6.28
CA PHE A 158 3.20 2.59 -7.46
C PHE A 158 4.32 3.57 -7.07
N ASP A 159 5.51 3.38 -7.64
CA ASP A 159 6.72 4.19 -7.38
C ASP A 159 6.93 5.32 -8.42
N GLY A 160 6.01 5.44 -9.38
CA GLY A 160 6.07 6.38 -10.49
C GLY A 160 6.39 5.73 -11.84
N GLU A 161 6.95 4.52 -11.84
CA GLU A 161 7.29 3.78 -13.05
C GLU A 161 6.73 2.35 -13.03
N ASN A 162 6.82 1.67 -11.89
CA ASN A 162 6.42 0.28 -11.70
C ASN A 162 5.17 0.19 -10.83
N LEU A 163 4.23 -0.65 -11.26
CA LEU A 163 3.13 -1.13 -10.42
C LEU A 163 3.52 -2.50 -9.84
N VAL A 164 3.58 -2.58 -8.52
CA VAL A 164 3.86 -3.81 -7.78
C VAL A 164 2.60 -4.26 -7.05
N LEU A 165 2.24 -5.53 -7.21
CA LEU A 165 1.09 -6.18 -6.58
C LEU A 165 1.57 -7.35 -5.73
N GLN A 166 1.22 -7.35 -4.45
CA GLN A 166 1.43 -8.47 -3.53
C GLN A 166 0.07 -8.94 -3.03
N TYR A 167 -0.25 -10.22 -3.17
CA TYR A 167 -1.59 -10.73 -2.83
C TYR A 167 -1.53 -12.02 -2.04
N SER A 168 -2.43 -12.15 -1.06
CA SER A 168 -2.59 -13.37 -0.27
C SER A 168 -3.19 -14.50 -1.11
N GLN A 169 -3.22 -15.71 -0.56
CA GLN A 169 -4.14 -16.73 -1.03
C GLN A 169 -5.61 -16.25 -0.95
N LEU A 170 -6.50 -16.90 -1.70
CA LEU A 170 -7.94 -16.68 -1.55
C LEU A 170 -8.46 -17.42 -0.32
N TRP A 171 -9.34 -16.77 0.41
CA TRP A 171 -9.98 -17.31 1.59
C TRP A 171 -11.47 -17.48 1.35
N SER A 172 -12.02 -18.55 1.90
CA SER A 172 -13.46 -18.77 1.97
C SER A 172 -14.01 -18.17 3.27
N PHE A 173 -15.18 -17.56 3.16
CA PHE A 173 -15.99 -17.02 4.24
C PHE A 173 -17.30 -17.82 4.39
N GLU A 174 -17.42 -18.98 3.73
CA GLU A 174 -18.64 -19.80 3.75
C GLU A 174 -18.88 -20.50 5.10
N ASP A 175 -17.81 -20.76 5.86
CA ASP A 175 -17.87 -21.34 7.20
C ASP A 175 -17.37 -20.35 8.24
N GLU A 176 -18.27 -19.88 9.10
CA GLU A 176 -17.97 -18.89 10.15
C GLU A 176 -16.84 -19.32 11.10
N ASN A 177 -16.61 -20.62 11.29
CA ASN A 177 -15.57 -21.11 12.21
C ASN A 177 -14.16 -21.04 11.62
N THR A 178 -14.05 -21.04 10.29
CA THR A 178 -12.78 -20.99 9.56
C THR A 178 -12.61 -19.68 8.80
N ALA A 179 -13.68 -18.90 8.66
CA ALA A 179 -13.70 -17.61 8.00
C ALA A 179 -12.75 -16.65 8.74
N PRO A 180 -11.77 -16.09 8.03
CA PRO A 180 -10.71 -15.30 8.66
C PRO A 180 -11.10 -13.81 8.76
N VAL A 181 -12.31 -13.60 9.28
CA VAL A 181 -12.97 -12.30 9.47
C VAL A 181 -12.09 -11.36 10.29
N GLU A 182 -11.55 -11.85 11.40
CA GLU A 182 -10.69 -11.07 12.29
C GLU A 182 -9.45 -10.55 11.58
N LEU A 183 -8.82 -11.34 10.71
CA LEU A 183 -7.65 -10.85 9.98
C LEU A 183 -8.03 -9.71 9.03
N PHE A 184 -9.13 -9.85 8.29
CA PHE A 184 -9.57 -8.82 7.34
C PHE A 184 -9.88 -7.51 8.05
N ILE A 185 -10.52 -7.57 9.22
CA ILE A 185 -10.77 -6.38 10.02
C ILE A 185 -9.45 -5.78 10.52
N ARG A 186 -8.53 -6.59 11.06
CA ARG A 186 -7.22 -6.11 11.52
C ARG A 186 -6.43 -5.39 10.42
N TYR A 187 -6.60 -5.79 9.16
CA TYR A 187 -6.06 -5.07 8.00
C TYR A 187 -6.87 -3.82 7.63
N ASN A 188 -8.20 -3.88 7.71
CA ASN A 188 -9.07 -2.72 7.47
C ASN A 188 -8.75 -1.55 8.40
N ILE A 189 -8.42 -1.83 9.65
CA ILE A 189 -7.99 -0.84 10.65
C ILE A 189 -6.47 -0.75 10.78
N SER A 190 -5.68 -1.25 9.83
CA SER A 190 -4.21 -1.33 9.97
C SER A 190 -3.53 0.03 10.12
N ARG A 191 -2.36 0.02 10.77
CA ARG A 191 -1.52 1.23 10.89
C ARG A 191 -0.69 1.43 9.63
N PRO A 192 -0.65 2.63 9.03
CA PRO A 192 0.29 2.95 7.96
C PRO A 192 1.73 2.92 8.48
N VAL A 193 2.63 2.28 7.74
CA VAL A 193 4.08 2.17 8.05
C VAL A 193 4.92 2.34 6.79
N GLY A 194 6.25 2.37 6.92
CA GLY A 194 7.18 2.25 5.78
C GLY A 194 7.48 3.53 5.00
N LEU A 195 6.89 4.67 5.36
CA LEU A 195 7.22 5.98 4.79
C LEU A 195 8.02 6.89 5.73
N GLU A 196 8.24 6.44 6.98
CA GLU A 196 8.96 7.16 8.03
C GLU A 196 10.47 7.35 7.71
N SER A 197 11.00 6.62 6.73
CA SER A 197 12.39 6.71 6.25
C SER A 197 12.57 7.58 5.00
N LEU A 198 11.48 8.04 4.38
CA LEU A 198 11.52 9.05 3.33
C LEU A 198 11.49 10.39 4.03
N ASP A 199 12.66 10.91 4.39
CA ASP A 199 12.87 12.25 4.94
C ASP A 199 12.23 13.30 4.02
N MET A 200 10.94 13.53 4.20
CA MET A 200 10.22 14.67 3.65
C MET A 200 10.51 15.84 4.59
N GLY A 201 11.78 16.24 4.63
CA GLY A 201 12.22 17.39 5.40
C GLY A 201 11.30 18.59 5.15
N PRO A 202 11.15 19.50 6.13
CA PRO A 202 10.37 20.70 5.90
C PRO A 202 10.96 21.40 4.67
N GLY A 203 10.18 21.50 3.60
CA GLY A 203 10.58 22.25 2.41
C GLY A 203 11.07 23.63 2.82
N PRO A 204 12.05 24.22 2.10
CA PRO A 204 12.72 25.43 2.52
C PRO A 204 11.69 26.52 2.81
N LYS A 205 11.59 26.90 4.08
CA LYS A 205 10.89 28.11 4.48
C LYS A 205 11.90 29.23 4.30
N ASP A 206 11.59 30.08 3.32
CA ASP A 206 12.35 31.27 2.91
C ASP A 206 13.68 31.04 2.19
N GLY A 207 13.80 31.73 1.05
CA GLY A 207 14.90 31.63 0.10
C GLY A 207 16.20 32.23 0.61
N THR A 208 16.87 31.55 1.54
CA THR A 208 18.26 31.82 1.88
C THR A 208 19.07 30.53 1.72
N LEU A 209 19.91 30.48 0.68
CA LEU A 209 20.95 29.45 0.53
C LEU A 209 22.01 29.66 1.61
N PRO A 210 22.44 28.64 2.38
CA PRO A 210 23.69 28.71 3.10
C PRO A 210 24.82 28.48 2.10
N LEU A 211 25.55 29.55 1.82
CA LEU A 211 26.95 29.47 1.41
C LEU A 211 27.76 28.85 2.55
N ASP A 212 28.78 28.08 2.14
CA ASP A 212 29.85 27.51 2.95
C ASP A 212 29.44 26.35 3.86
N SER A 213 29.95 25.13 3.67
CA SER A 213 31.37 24.88 3.90
C SER A 213 31.78 23.48 3.42
N VAL A 214 32.66 23.44 2.40
CA VAL A 214 33.64 22.38 2.22
C VAL A 214 34.93 22.90 2.84
N ALA A 215 35.41 22.29 3.93
CA ALA A 215 36.83 22.18 4.27
C ALA A 215 37.01 21.55 5.66
N GLY A 216 38.06 20.73 5.83
CA GLY A 216 38.79 20.72 7.10
C GLY A 216 38.81 19.40 7.87
N ARG A 217 39.61 18.49 7.36
CA ARG A 217 40.16 17.29 8.01
C ARG A 217 41.06 17.65 9.21
N HIS A 218 41.27 16.67 10.11
CA HIS A 218 42.42 16.44 11.03
C HIS A 218 42.39 16.88 12.53
N GLU A 219 42.58 15.85 13.36
CA GLU A 219 43.50 15.70 14.52
C GLU A 219 43.23 16.34 15.89
N GLY A 220 43.39 15.50 16.94
CA GLY A 220 43.87 15.95 18.26
C GLY A 220 43.14 15.42 19.51
N ARG A 221 43.46 14.21 19.97
CA ARG A 221 43.69 13.95 21.42
C ARG A 221 45.20 14.12 21.68
N PRO A 222 45.75 14.23 22.92
CA PRO A 222 45.15 14.10 24.27
C PRO A 222 45.64 15.18 25.30
N ARG A 223 45.09 15.19 26.53
CA ARG A 223 45.77 14.86 27.83
C ARG A 223 45.09 15.49 29.06
N SER A 224 45.09 14.69 30.14
CA SER A 224 45.18 15.03 31.59
C SER A 224 44.08 15.90 32.20
N GLU A 225 43.65 15.76 33.46
CA GLU A 225 43.82 14.88 34.62
C GLU A 225 42.82 15.44 35.66
N MET A 226 42.52 14.70 36.74
CA MET A 226 42.24 15.25 38.09
C MET A 226 40.91 16.05 38.27
N TRP A 227 39.93 15.70 39.12
CA TRP A 227 39.91 15.19 40.52
C TRP A 227 38.53 14.49 40.73
N ALA A 228 38.48 13.28 41.29
CA ALA A 228 38.19 12.99 42.70
C ALA A 228 36.84 13.54 43.23
N GLN A 229 35.84 12.66 43.39
CA GLN A 229 35.37 12.10 44.67
C GLN A 229 34.43 10.92 44.41
#